data_AF-A0A653C6Z4-F1
#
_entry.id   AF-A0A653C6Z4-F1
#
_cell.length_a   1.000
_cell.length_b   1.000
_cell.length_c   1.000
_cell.angle_alpha   90.00
_cell.angle_beta   90.00
_cell.angle_gamma   90.00
#
_symmetry.space_group_name_H-M   'P 1'
#
loop_
_entity.id
_entity.type
_entity.pdbx_description
1 polymer ?
#
loop_
_entity_poly.entity_id
_entity_poly.type
_entity_poly.pdbx_seq_one_letter_code
_entity_poly.pdbx_strand_id
1 'polypeptide(L)'
;MTYIPVKSMEDYCDMIRTLSGDEGEYPTSDYVEATIYSKNEAVVMVGDYSDHNPSLQVNHVARWYKPWFYEYIKGFLSEGKHTELIPLREYLLRDNRATFWVAESMIPFGNNPHFRLLFGWLLPPKPAFLKFTTMLGVCNFTFTKQVFQDIVLPIRKLEEQIEKSEELFDAYPLLVYRCRVYDRGDHSSQLKPPNKERILS
;
A
#
# COMPACT_ATOMS: atom_id res chain seq x y z
N MET A 1 3.08 4.79 12.98
CA MET A 1 2.22 4.68 11.79
C MET A 1 0.83 5.13 12.16
N THR A 2 0.23 6.02 11.36
CA THR A 2 -1.13 6.51 11.53
C THR A 2 -1.93 6.17 10.30
N TYR A 3 -3.09 5.54 10.50
CA TYR A 3 -4.05 5.16 9.47
C TYR A 3 -5.19 6.17 9.46
N ILE A 4 -5.45 6.74 8.30
CA ILE A 4 -6.46 7.78 8.10
C ILE A 4 -7.42 7.28 7.02
N PRO A 5 -8.60 6.77 7.39
CA PRO A 5 -9.62 6.39 6.42
C PRO A 5 -10.23 7.65 5.80
N VAL A 6 -10.38 7.65 4.48
CA VAL A 6 -10.91 8.77 3.71
C VAL A 6 -11.96 8.26 2.74
N LYS A 7 -13.08 9.00 2.61
CA LYS A 7 -14.29 8.54 1.92
C LYS A 7 -14.66 9.35 0.66
N SER A 8 -13.66 9.85 -0.06
CA SER A 8 -13.81 10.57 -1.32
C SER A 8 -12.49 10.58 -2.10
N MET A 9 -12.56 10.47 -3.43
CA MET A 9 -11.39 10.54 -4.30
C MET A 9 -10.63 11.86 -4.17
N GLU A 10 -11.37 12.96 -4.21
CA GLU A 10 -10.82 14.30 -4.06
C GLU A 10 -10.09 14.43 -2.72
N ASP A 11 -10.75 14.05 -1.62
CA ASP A 11 -10.19 14.18 -0.27
C ASP A 11 -8.90 13.36 -0.07
N TYR A 12 -8.84 12.11 -0.55
CA TYR A 12 -7.63 11.32 -0.36
C TYR A 12 -6.51 11.75 -1.30
N CYS A 13 -6.81 12.19 -2.52
CA CYS A 13 -5.81 12.72 -3.44
C CYS A 13 -5.21 14.01 -2.88
N ASP A 14 -6.06 14.93 -2.41
CA ASP A 14 -5.65 16.18 -1.76
C ASP A 14 -4.78 15.90 -0.54
N MET A 15 -5.22 14.98 0.33
CA MET A 15 -4.46 14.59 1.52
C MET A 15 -3.08 14.02 1.15
N ILE A 16 -3.00 13.15 0.13
CA ILE A 16 -1.73 12.59 -0.35
C ILE A 16 -0.83 13.70 -0.92
N ARG A 17 -1.38 14.67 -1.67
CA ARG A 17 -0.63 15.83 -2.21
C ARG A 17 -0.06 16.70 -1.10
N THR A 18 -0.87 17.08 -0.11
CA THR A 18 -0.44 17.89 1.03
C THR A 18 0.63 17.17 1.87
N LEU A 19 0.39 15.92 2.25
CA LEU A 19 1.34 15.14 3.06
C LEU A 19 2.66 14.83 2.32
N SER A 20 2.62 14.81 0.99
CA SER A 20 3.81 14.65 0.15
C SER A 20 4.61 15.94 -0.03
N GLY A 21 4.06 17.10 0.37
CA GLY A 21 4.71 18.40 0.25
C GLY A 21 4.62 19.03 -1.14
N ASP A 22 3.58 18.71 -1.94
CA ASP A 22 3.35 19.42 -3.22
C ASP A 22 2.77 20.83 -2.99
N GLU A 23 2.16 21.08 -1.82
CA GLU A 23 1.55 22.34 -1.45
C GLU A 23 2.23 22.97 -0.22
N GLY A 24 3.17 23.89 -0.46
CA GLY A 24 3.77 24.75 0.57
C GLY A 24 4.77 24.08 1.51
N GLU A 25 5.10 24.77 2.61
CA GLU A 25 5.99 24.29 3.68
C GLU A 25 5.23 23.37 4.66
N TYR A 26 4.56 22.34 4.15
CA TYR A 26 3.91 21.36 5.02
C TYR A 26 4.95 20.38 5.57
N PRO A 27 4.96 20.08 6.89
CA PRO A 27 5.84 19.07 7.44
C PRO A 27 5.54 17.72 6.79
N THR A 28 6.52 17.21 6.05
CA THR A 28 6.38 15.96 5.30
C THR A 28 6.87 14.80 6.15
N SER A 29 5.99 13.86 6.45
CA SER A 29 6.37 12.64 7.17
C SER A 29 7.35 11.79 6.38
N ASP A 30 8.09 10.90 7.04
CA ASP A 30 9.07 10.02 6.39
C ASP A 30 8.41 9.05 5.40
N TYR A 31 7.27 8.50 5.81
CA TYR A 31 6.48 7.55 5.02
C TYR A 31 5.10 8.15 4.74
N VAL A 32 4.73 8.20 3.47
CA VAL A 32 3.40 8.58 3.01
C VAL A 32 2.98 7.58 1.94
N GLU A 33 1.97 6.79 2.26
CA GLU A 33 1.43 5.74 1.42
C GLU A 33 -0.09 5.75 1.51
N ALA A 34 -0.78 5.15 0.54
CA ALA A 34 -2.20 4.97 0.57
C ALA A 34 -2.57 3.63 -0.05
N THR A 35 -3.55 2.96 0.52
CA THR A 35 -4.20 1.81 -0.10
C THR A 35 -5.63 2.18 -0.42
N ILE A 36 -5.93 2.22 -1.71
CA ILE A 36 -7.24 2.62 -2.26
C ILE A 36 -8.03 1.34 -2.52
N TYR A 37 -9.19 1.19 -1.89
CA TYR A 37 -10.04 -0.02 -1.98
C TYR A 37 -11.18 0.14 -2.97
N SER A 38 -11.58 1.38 -3.24
CA SER A 38 -12.55 1.73 -4.27
C SER A 38 -12.34 3.19 -4.67
N LYS A 39 -13.05 3.67 -5.69
CA LYS A 39 -13.03 5.07 -6.10
C LYS A 39 -13.21 6.04 -4.94
N ASN A 40 -14.04 5.66 -3.96
CA ASN A 40 -14.41 6.53 -2.84
C ASN A 40 -13.82 6.10 -1.50
N GLU A 41 -13.06 5.01 -1.41
CA GLU A 41 -12.56 4.53 -0.12
C GLU A 41 -11.05 4.26 -0.18
N ALA A 42 -10.31 4.97 0.65
CA ALA A 42 -8.88 4.78 0.79
C ALA A 42 -8.45 4.88 2.26
N VAL A 43 -7.33 4.25 2.58
CA VAL A 43 -6.63 4.43 3.85
C VAL A 43 -5.29 5.06 3.56
N VAL A 44 -5.13 6.31 3.96
CA VAL A 44 -3.86 7.04 3.90
C VAL A 44 -3.05 6.69 5.14
N MET A 45 -1.80 6.30 4.92
CA MET A 45 -0.85 5.83 5.92
C MET A 45 0.30 6.81 6.02
N VAL A 46 0.51 7.31 7.23
CA VAL A 46 1.56 8.30 7.53
C VAL A 46 2.45 7.77 8.64
N GLY A 47 3.76 7.71 8.39
CA GLY A 47 4.73 7.15 9.33
C GLY A 47 5.90 8.09 9.55
N ASP A 48 6.23 8.28 10.82
CA ASP A 48 7.43 8.98 11.28
C ASP A 48 8.22 8.05 12.21
N TYR A 49 9.53 8.25 12.27
CA TYR A 49 10.36 7.57 13.26
C TYR A 49 9.96 8.01 14.69
N SER A 50 10.04 7.08 15.63
CA SER A 50 9.69 7.32 17.03
C SER A 50 10.66 6.58 17.93
N ASP A 51 11.14 7.26 18.98
CA ASP A 51 12.00 6.68 20.02
C ASP A 51 11.22 5.82 21.04
N HIS A 52 10.19 5.11 20.56
CA HIS A 52 9.24 4.31 21.34
C HIS A 52 8.40 5.14 22.33
N ASN A 53 7.13 5.37 21.97
CA ASN A 53 6.13 5.91 22.89
C ASN A 53 5.39 4.78 23.64
N PRO A 54 5.46 4.66 24.97
CA PRO A 54 4.79 3.61 25.72
C PRO A 54 3.25 3.69 25.71
N SER A 55 2.67 4.83 25.33
CA SER A 55 1.21 4.98 25.23
C SER A 55 0.63 4.35 23.95
N LEU A 56 1.47 4.01 22.98
CA LEU A 56 1.06 3.42 21.70
C LEU A 56 1.32 1.93 21.70
N GLN A 57 0.38 1.16 21.17
CA GLN A 57 0.54 -0.28 21.03
C GLN A 57 1.60 -0.59 19.96
N VAL A 58 2.47 -1.56 20.26
CA VAL A 58 3.40 -2.12 19.28
C VAL A 58 2.70 -3.23 18.50
N ASN A 59 2.49 -3.01 17.21
CA ASN A 59 1.94 -3.96 16.28
C ASN A 59 3.04 -4.66 15.47
N HIS A 60 3.24 -5.94 15.75
CA HIS A 60 4.07 -6.83 14.96
C HIS A 60 3.29 -7.37 13.75
N VAL A 61 3.22 -6.58 12.69
CA VAL A 61 2.45 -6.86 11.47
C VAL A 61 2.93 -8.10 10.70
N ALA A 62 4.20 -8.50 10.85
CA ALA A 62 4.78 -9.61 10.09
C ALA A 62 4.54 -11.01 10.70
N ARG A 63 3.81 -11.09 11.83
CA ARG A 63 3.49 -12.36 12.49
C ARG A 63 2.56 -13.21 11.62
N TRP A 64 2.85 -14.50 11.51
CA TRP A 64 2.18 -15.42 10.57
C TRP A 64 0.67 -15.60 10.80
N TYR A 65 0.21 -15.38 12.03
CA TYR A 65 -1.20 -15.54 12.39
C TYR A 65 -2.02 -14.27 12.17
N LYS A 66 -1.37 -13.13 11.84
CA LYS A 66 -2.07 -11.86 11.63
C LYS A 66 -2.72 -11.77 10.25
N PRO A 67 -3.76 -10.91 10.10
CA PRO A 67 -4.24 -10.44 8.80
C PRO A 67 -3.11 -10.10 7.84
N TRP A 68 -3.32 -10.30 6.53
CA TRP A 68 -2.46 -9.70 5.53
C TRP A 68 -2.55 -8.18 5.70
N PHE A 69 -1.46 -7.47 5.47
CA PHE A 69 -1.38 -6.06 5.85
C PHE A 69 -2.49 -5.20 5.20
N TYR A 70 -2.78 -5.40 3.91
CA TYR A 70 -3.87 -4.69 3.25
C TYR A 70 -5.26 -5.06 3.79
N GLU A 71 -5.52 -6.29 4.23
CA GLU A 71 -6.80 -6.63 4.87
C GLU A 71 -6.87 -6.06 6.29
N TYR A 72 -5.74 -5.99 6.99
CA TYR A 72 -5.64 -5.36 8.30
C TYR A 72 -6.00 -3.87 8.22
N ILE A 73 -5.38 -3.12 7.31
CA ILE A 73 -5.61 -1.68 7.21
C ILE A 73 -7.01 -1.36 6.68
N LYS A 74 -7.62 -2.26 5.88
CA LYS A 74 -9.00 -2.12 5.39
C LYS A 74 -10.01 -2.01 6.54
N GLY A 75 -9.75 -2.67 7.67
CA GLY A 75 -10.58 -2.56 8.88
C GLY A 75 -10.73 -1.14 9.40
N PHE A 76 -9.74 -0.27 9.16
CA PHE A 76 -9.82 1.14 9.58
C PHE A 76 -10.85 1.96 8.82
N LEU A 77 -11.34 1.50 7.66
CA LEU A 77 -12.46 2.15 6.95
C LEU A 77 -13.74 2.20 7.80
N SER A 78 -13.93 1.22 8.69
CA SER A 78 -15.05 1.18 9.64
C SER A 78 -14.66 1.64 11.06
N GLU A 79 -13.45 1.31 11.53
CA GLU A 79 -13.00 1.64 12.88
C GLU A 79 -12.62 3.13 13.06
N GLY A 80 -12.18 3.80 11.99
CA GLY A 80 -11.74 5.18 12.01
C GLY A 80 -10.22 5.34 12.10
N LYS A 81 -9.78 6.55 12.46
CA LYS A 81 -8.37 6.90 12.55
C LYS A 81 -7.69 6.12 13.68
N HIS A 82 -6.58 5.48 13.39
CA HIS A 82 -5.81 4.67 14.36
C HIS A 82 -4.31 4.99 14.27
N THR A 83 -3.61 4.93 15.40
CA THR A 83 -2.16 5.16 15.46
C THR A 83 -1.50 4.06 16.28
N GLU A 84 -0.42 3.50 15.75
CA GLU A 84 0.35 2.44 16.39
C GLU A 84 1.84 2.48 16.03
N LEU A 85 2.63 1.74 16.80
CA LEU A 85 4.05 1.53 16.55
C LEU A 85 4.25 0.24 15.78
N ILE A 86 5.02 0.29 14.70
CA ILE A 86 5.37 -0.89 13.90
C ILE A 86 6.88 -0.96 13.85
N PRO A 87 7.51 -2.11 14.18
CA PRO A 87 8.94 -2.27 13.99
C PRO A 87 9.31 -2.04 12.52
N LEU A 88 10.30 -1.20 12.26
CA LEU A 88 10.68 -0.77 10.91
C LEU A 88 10.90 -1.94 9.95
N ARG A 89 11.63 -2.97 10.41
CA ARG A 89 11.89 -4.18 9.60
C ARG A 89 10.60 -4.89 9.19
N GLU A 90 9.61 -4.93 10.07
CA GLU A 90 8.33 -5.57 9.77
C GLU A 90 7.49 -4.74 8.81
N TYR A 91 7.52 -3.40 8.96
CA TYR A 91 6.87 -2.49 8.02
C TYR A 91 7.43 -2.64 6.60
N LEU A 92 8.76 -2.62 6.44
CA LEU A 92 9.40 -2.74 5.12
C LEU A 92 9.17 -4.11 4.45
N LEU A 93 8.88 -5.15 5.23
CA LEU A 93 8.69 -6.52 4.73
C LEU A 93 7.24 -7.01 4.85
N ARG A 94 6.29 -6.10 5.11
CA ARG A 94 4.88 -6.40 5.43
C ARG A 94 4.19 -7.26 4.38
N ASP A 95 4.57 -7.08 3.11
CA ASP A 95 3.92 -7.74 1.97
C ASP A 95 4.56 -9.08 1.57
N ASN A 96 5.70 -9.46 2.18
CA ASN A 96 6.44 -10.68 1.82
C ASN A 96 5.61 -11.96 2.00
N ARG A 97 4.75 -12.03 3.03
CA ARG A 97 3.92 -13.23 3.28
C ARG A 97 2.67 -13.31 2.40
N ALA A 98 2.17 -12.16 1.95
CA ALA A 98 1.02 -12.09 1.05
C ALA A 98 1.41 -12.25 -0.43
N THR A 99 2.73 -12.23 -0.73
CA THR A 99 3.25 -12.09 -2.10
C THR A 99 2.50 -10.97 -2.81
N PHE A 100 2.42 -9.78 -2.19
CA PHE A 100 1.69 -8.61 -2.71
C PHE A 100 0.29 -8.95 -3.27
N TRP A 101 -0.63 -9.29 -2.36
CA TRP A 101 -2.08 -9.49 -2.58
C TRP A 101 -2.45 -10.74 -3.40
N VAL A 102 -1.50 -11.37 -4.07
CA VAL A 102 -1.70 -12.57 -4.90
C VAL A 102 -2.20 -13.76 -4.09
N ALA A 103 -1.78 -13.87 -2.83
CA ALA A 103 -2.13 -15.02 -1.99
C ALA A 103 -3.63 -15.19 -1.79
N GLU A 104 -4.42 -14.11 -1.84
CA GLU A 104 -5.88 -14.17 -1.71
C GLU A 104 -6.53 -14.82 -2.92
N SER A 105 -6.12 -14.45 -4.13
CA SER A 105 -6.67 -15.05 -5.36
C SER A 105 -6.40 -16.56 -5.43
N MET A 106 -5.29 -17.00 -4.83
CA MET A 106 -4.87 -18.41 -4.81
C MET A 106 -5.51 -19.20 -3.68
N ILE A 107 -5.64 -18.59 -2.50
CA ILE A 107 -6.20 -19.20 -1.30
C ILE A 107 -7.22 -18.21 -0.69
N PRO A 108 -8.48 -18.17 -1.19
CA PRO A 108 -9.48 -17.19 -0.76
C PRO A 108 -9.79 -17.24 0.74
N PHE A 109 -9.70 -18.41 1.36
CA PHE A 109 -9.86 -18.59 2.80
C PHE A 109 -8.55 -18.37 3.60
N GLY A 110 -7.47 -17.96 2.93
CA GLY A 110 -6.14 -17.80 3.51
C GLY A 110 -6.05 -16.72 4.58
N ASN A 111 -7.00 -15.78 4.58
CA ASN A 111 -7.11 -14.73 5.60
C ASN A 111 -7.90 -15.17 6.85
N ASN A 112 -8.53 -16.35 6.86
CA ASN A 112 -9.30 -16.83 8.01
C ASN A 112 -8.39 -17.00 9.24
N PRO A 113 -8.77 -16.51 10.43
CA PRO A 113 -7.94 -16.60 11.65
C PRO A 113 -7.53 -18.04 12.02
N HIS A 114 -8.45 -19.00 11.86
CA HIS A 114 -8.16 -20.41 12.16
C HIS A 114 -7.16 -21.01 11.17
N PHE A 115 -7.30 -20.68 9.89
CA PHE A 115 -6.35 -21.10 8.86
C PHE A 115 -4.97 -20.50 9.09
N ARG A 116 -4.90 -19.20 9.40
CA ARG A 116 -3.64 -18.49 9.70
C ARG A 116 -2.92 -19.01 10.93
N LEU A 117 -3.67 -19.36 11.98
CA LEU A 117 -3.09 -19.93 13.18
C LEU A 117 -2.44 -21.30 12.91
N LEU A 118 -3.11 -22.15 12.12
CA LEU A 118 -2.67 -23.52 11.85
C LEU A 118 -1.65 -23.63 10.71
N PHE A 119 -1.83 -22.85 9.64
CA PHE A 119 -1.09 -22.97 8.37
C PHE A 119 -0.42 -21.66 7.92
N GLY A 120 -0.62 -20.53 8.60
CA GLY A 120 -0.04 -19.24 8.19
C GLY A 120 1.49 -19.22 8.20
N TRP A 121 2.14 -20.08 8.99
CA TRP A 121 3.59 -20.24 9.00
C TRP A 121 4.14 -20.90 7.72
N LEU A 122 3.29 -21.54 6.92
CA LEU A 122 3.62 -22.12 5.61
C LEU A 122 3.57 -21.07 4.48
N LEU A 123 3.07 -19.85 4.76
CA LEU A 123 3.00 -18.75 3.79
C LEU A 123 4.29 -17.90 3.78
N PRO A 124 4.77 -17.48 2.59
CA PRO A 124 4.19 -17.73 1.27
C PRO A 124 4.51 -19.16 0.78
N PRO A 125 3.56 -19.86 0.13
CA PRO A 125 3.82 -21.20 -0.36
C PRO A 125 4.85 -21.14 -1.49
N LYS A 126 5.70 -22.17 -1.60
CA LYS A 126 6.68 -22.26 -2.69
C LYS A 126 5.95 -22.16 -4.04
N PRO A 127 6.48 -21.41 -5.04
CA PRO A 127 5.86 -21.30 -6.37
C PRO A 127 5.53 -22.65 -7.04
N ALA A 128 6.32 -23.69 -6.76
CA ALA A 128 6.06 -25.05 -7.24
C ALA A 128 4.79 -25.68 -6.63
N PHE A 129 4.52 -25.43 -5.34
CA PHE A 129 3.31 -25.91 -4.66
C PHE A 129 2.07 -25.19 -5.16
N LEU A 130 2.21 -23.90 -5.48
CA LEU A 130 1.17 -23.09 -6.11
C LEU A 130 0.77 -23.66 -7.48
N LYS A 131 1.73 -23.90 -8.38
CA LYS A 131 1.46 -24.51 -9.70
C LYS A 131 0.74 -25.87 -9.62
N PHE A 132 0.97 -26.63 -8.54
CA PHE A 132 0.35 -27.94 -8.33
C PHE A 132 -1.09 -27.84 -7.80
N THR A 133 -1.40 -26.79 -7.03
CA THR A 133 -2.70 -26.63 -6.36
C THR A 133 -3.68 -25.73 -7.12
N THR A 134 -3.21 -24.98 -8.12
CA THR A 134 -4.07 -24.15 -8.97
C THR A 134 -4.93 -25.01 -9.91
N MET A 135 -6.20 -25.23 -9.54
CA MET A 135 -7.22 -25.76 -10.45
C MET A 135 -7.39 -24.86 -11.68
N LEU A 136 -7.74 -25.45 -12.83
CA LEU A 136 -7.93 -24.73 -14.11
C LEU A 136 -8.83 -23.49 -14.01
N GLY A 137 -9.86 -23.52 -13.16
CA GLY A 137 -10.75 -22.37 -12.89
C GLY A 137 -10.06 -21.20 -12.17
N VAL A 138 -9.22 -21.48 -11.17
CA VAL A 138 -8.43 -20.47 -10.47
C VAL A 138 -7.36 -19.90 -11.41
N CYS A 139 -6.80 -20.72 -12.30
CA CYS A 139 -5.83 -20.30 -13.29
C CYS A 139 -6.44 -19.27 -14.28
N ASN A 140 -7.63 -19.55 -14.82
CA ASN A 140 -8.32 -18.62 -15.72
C ASN A 140 -8.71 -17.30 -15.03
N PHE A 141 -9.18 -17.35 -13.78
CA PHE A 141 -9.49 -16.14 -13.01
C PHE A 141 -8.23 -15.31 -12.74
N THR A 142 -7.16 -15.96 -12.28
CA THR A 142 -5.86 -15.33 -11.99
C THR A 142 -5.30 -14.65 -13.25
N PHE A 143 -5.36 -15.32 -14.40
CA PHE A 143 -4.81 -14.80 -15.66
C PHE A 143 -5.60 -13.63 -16.24
N THR A 144 -6.90 -13.52 -15.96
CA THR A 144 -7.77 -12.48 -16.54
C THR A 144 -7.97 -11.27 -15.63
N LYS A 145 -7.71 -11.40 -14.33
CA LYS A 145 -8.02 -10.36 -13.33
C LYS A 145 -6.82 -9.85 -12.54
N GLN A 146 -5.63 -10.44 -12.70
CA GLN A 146 -4.43 -9.91 -12.05
C GLN A 146 -3.64 -8.99 -12.97
N VAL A 147 -3.37 -7.79 -12.48
CA VAL A 147 -2.53 -6.80 -13.13
C VAL A 147 -1.38 -6.47 -12.18
N PHE A 148 -0.15 -6.70 -12.62
CA PHE A 148 1.06 -6.31 -11.90
C PHE A 148 1.73 -5.20 -12.69
N GLN A 149 1.60 -3.96 -12.21
CA GLN A 149 2.19 -2.83 -12.89
C GLN A 149 2.62 -1.78 -11.87
N ASP A 150 3.92 -1.44 -11.91
CA ASP A 150 4.48 -0.33 -11.17
C ASP A 150 4.69 0.84 -12.13
N ILE A 151 4.08 1.99 -11.84
CA ILE A 151 4.18 3.20 -12.67
C ILE A 151 4.50 4.38 -11.76
N VAL A 152 5.40 5.25 -12.22
CA VAL A 152 5.69 6.54 -11.57
C VAL A 152 4.99 7.64 -12.35
N LEU A 153 4.10 8.38 -11.70
CA LEU A 153 3.25 9.39 -12.32
C LEU A 153 3.26 10.70 -11.50
N PRO A 154 3.00 11.86 -12.14
CA PRO A 154 2.91 13.13 -11.41
C PRO A 154 1.74 13.12 -10.42
N ILE A 155 2.01 13.49 -9.16
CA ILE A 155 1.04 13.47 -8.06
C ILE A 155 -0.20 14.36 -8.29
N ARG A 156 -0.06 15.43 -9.09
CA ARG A 156 -1.16 16.36 -9.46
C ARG A 156 -2.16 15.77 -10.45
N LYS A 157 -1.89 14.59 -10.98
CA LYS A 157 -2.74 13.89 -11.94
C LYS A 157 -3.34 12.62 -11.33
N LEU A 158 -3.22 12.44 -10.01
CA LEU A 158 -3.54 11.20 -9.31
C LEU A 158 -4.99 10.78 -9.53
N GLU A 159 -5.92 11.73 -9.49
CA GLU A 159 -7.35 11.55 -9.76
C GLU A 159 -7.56 10.95 -11.17
N GLU A 160 -7.00 11.59 -12.20
CA GLU A 160 -7.07 11.11 -13.59
C GLU A 160 -6.44 9.71 -13.73
N GLN A 161 -5.39 9.40 -12.96
CA GLN A 161 -4.74 8.09 -13.01
C GLN A 161 -5.58 6.99 -12.38
N ILE A 162 -6.26 7.29 -11.27
CA ILE A 162 -7.16 6.34 -10.60
C ILE A 162 -8.35 6.04 -11.51
N GLU A 163 -8.96 7.07 -12.09
CA GLU A 163 -10.05 6.89 -13.06
C GLU A 163 -9.61 6.07 -14.26
N LYS A 164 -8.40 6.33 -14.79
CA LYS A 164 -7.88 5.56 -15.92
C LYS A 164 -7.56 4.11 -15.55
N SER A 165 -7.04 3.87 -14.35
CA SER A 165 -6.79 2.52 -13.82
C SER A 165 -8.09 1.74 -13.68
N GLU A 166 -9.14 2.38 -13.15
CA GLU A 166 -10.47 1.79 -13.03
C GLU A 166 -11.07 1.47 -14.41
N GLU A 167 -10.99 2.40 -15.37
CA GLU A 167 -11.45 2.18 -16.75
C GLU A 167 -10.75 1.00 -17.44
N LEU A 168 -9.42 0.89 -17.28
CA LEU A 168 -8.61 -0.10 -17.98
C LEU A 168 -8.64 -1.48 -17.32
N PHE A 169 -8.67 -1.53 -15.99
CA PHE A 169 -8.42 -2.76 -15.24
C PHE A 169 -9.53 -3.16 -14.29
N ASP A 170 -10.35 -2.21 -13.81
CA ASP A 170 -11.39 -2.44 -12.80
C ASP A 170 -10.88 -3.32 -11.64
N ALA A 171 -9.70 -2.96 -11.13
CA ALA A 171 -8.93 -3.76 -10.19
C ALA A 171 -8.53 -2.94 -8.96
N TYR A 172 -8.87 -3.47 -7.79
CA TYR A 172 -8.53 -2.92 -6.48
C TYR A 172 -8.01 -4.05 -5.57
N PRO A 173 -7.25 -3.72 -4.51
CA PRO A 173 -6.81 -2.37 -4.12
C PRO A 173 -5.72 -1.78 -5.03
N LEU A 174 -5.48 -0.47 -4.95
CA LEU A 174 -4.33 0.22 -5.55
C LEU A 174 -3.38 0.67 -4.45
N LEU A 175 -2.08 0.45 -4.64
CA LEU A 175 -1.04 0.91 -3.73
C LEU A 175 -0.39 2.18 -4.29
N VAL A 176 -0.55 3.28 -3.58
CA VAL A 176 0.05 4.57 -3.93
C VAL A 176 1.07 4.91 -2.87
N TYR A 177 2.28 5.27 -3.26
CA TYR A 177 3.30 5.77 -2.34
C TYR A 177 4.08 6.89 -3.00
N ARG A 178 4.57 7.81 -2.18
CA ARG A 178 5.33 8.94 -2.71
C ARG A 178 6.72 8.49 -3.19
N CYS A 179 7.14 9.05 -4.31
CA CYS A 179 8.51 8.97 -4.78
C CYS A 179 9.11 10.38 -4.79
N ARG A 180 9.98 10.68 -3.83
CA ARG A 180 10.65 11.99 -3.78
C ARG A 180 11.79 12.02 -4.78
N VAL A 181 11.72 12.95 -5.72
CA VAL A 181 12.79 13.20 -6.69
C VAL A 181 13.66 14.32 -6.14
N TYR A 182 14.95 14.04 -5.98
CA TYR A 182 15.94 15.03 -5.55
C TYR A 182 16.71 15.51 -6.77
N ASP A 183 16.80 16.82 -6.96
CA ASP A 183 17.73 17.38 -7.95
C ASP A 183 19.15 17.26 -7.40
N ARG A 184 20.00 16.49 -8.10
CA ARG A 184 21.42 16.33 -7.78
C ARG A 184 22.31 16.98 -8.85
N GLY A 185 21.76 17.87 -9.67
CA GLY A 185 22.43 18.55 -10.77
C GLY A 185 22.29 17.83 -12.11
N ASP A 186 22.96 18.37 -13.13
CA ASP A 186 22.87 17.89 -14.51
C ASP A 186 23.26 16.41 -14.63
N HIS A 187 22.47 15.65 -15.41
CA HIS A 187 22.68 14.21 -15.70
C HIS A 187 22.55 13.24 -14.51
N SER A 188 22.01 13.67 -13.37
CA SER A 188 21.99 12.85 -12.15
C SER A 188 20.81 11.85 -12.04
N SER A 189 19.84 11.89 -12.96
CA SER A 189 18.57 11.16 -12.84
C SER A 189 18.04 10.61 -14.17
N GLN A 190 17.33 9.47 -14.13
CA GLN A 190 16.61 8.91 -15.29
C GLN A 190 15.35 9.72 -15.65
N LEU A 191 14.89 10.57 -14.74
CA LEU A 191 13.77 11.47 -14.92
C LEU A 191 14.27 12.85 -15.33
N LYS A 192 13.47 13.54 -16.16
CA LYS A 192 13.70 14.95 -16.47
C LYS A 192 13.79 15.74 -15.16
N PRO A 193 14.72 16.72 -15.07
CA PRO A 193 14.83 17.55 -13.88
C PRO A 193 13.48 18.20 -13.56
N PRO A 194 13.07 18.22 -12.28
CA PRO A 194 11.83 18.87 -11.88
C PRO A 194 11.88 20.37 -12.20
N ASN A 195 10.71 20.98 -12.42
CA ASN A 195 10.63 22.44 -12.59
C ASN A 195 11.27 23.13 -11.36
N LYS A 196 12.06 24.19 -11.57
CA LYS A 196 12.83 24.88 -10.53
C LYS A 196 11.98 25.36 -9.35
N GLU A 197 10.71 25.71 -9.62
CA GLU A 197 9.72 26.09 -8.59
C GLU A 197 9.34 24.95 -7.62
N ARG A 198 9.75 23.70 -7.92
CA ARG A 198 9.38 22.48 -7.17
C ARG A 198 10.57 21.82 -6.48
N ILE A 199 11.75 22.44 -6.57
CA ILE A 199 12.95 21.96 -5.88
C ILE A 199 12.87 22.49 -4.45
N LEU A 200 12.67 21.59 -3.49
CA LEU A 200 12.85 21.91 -2.08
C LEU A 200 14.35 22.13 -1.84
N SER A 201 14.71 23.31 -1.31
CA SER A 201 16.09 23.70 -0.98
C SER A 201 16.64 22.92 0.20
#